data_AF-A0A8J3D8D0-F1
#
_entry.id   AF-A0A8J3D8D0-F1
#
_cell.length_a   1.000
_cell.length_b   1.000
_cell.length_c   1.000
_cell.angle_alpha   90.00
_cell.angle_beta   90.00
_cell.angle_gamma   90.00
#
_symmetry.space_group_name_H-M   'P 1'
#
loop_
_entity.id
_entity.type
_entity.pdbx_description
1 polymer ?
#
loop_
_entity_poly.entity_id
_entity_poly.type
_entity_poly.pdbx_seq_one_letter_code
_entity_poly.pdbx_strand_id
1 'polypeptide(L)'
;MPTEILQPSNDPRPLAIAKLMLAVAWVEGKLNHDDVLKIQRYLDSTIEMNDEDIHSFNLYHEYAVEPMERRRLARRFAQRFTSVADRREITDQLESLLPANKQNLNKTIAIQEIKEALVEDQINFIKKVKHKLTRTPFPARISDFGREAYLKEYKANPMLFRLKVRFGSSYTELGVSSQSAEKLCLEMSLIGLVVYADQILLPEELDLCWKYLSDTWKLKEKHVEMFVTMALCRETSEKQIPAFCRRYTELSNFDERQRVYLMLGEIARADHVVTYGEQHILEEIAKGLDIAPSVRRSVMDSVEHESVVN
;
A
#
# COMPACT_ATOMS: atom_id res chain seq x y z
N MET A 1 28.65 -12.28 19.94
CA MET A 1 27.29 -12.77 20.18
C MET A 1 26.74 -13.14 18.82
N PRO A 2 26.53 -14.42 18.49
CA PRO A 2 25.91 -14.78 17.23
C PRO A 2 24.46 -14.32 17.28
N THR A 3 24.08 -13.41 16.39
CA THR A 3 22.70 -13.03 16.13
C THR A 3 21.98 -14.28 15.66
N GLU A 4 21.17 -14.86 16.53
CA GLU A 4 20.27 -15.95 16.17
C GLU A 4 19.36 -15.43 15.06
N ILE A 5 19.60 -15.90 13.83
CA ILE A 5 18.72 -15.63 12.71
C ILE A 5 17.44 -16.40 13.03
N LEU A 6 16.45 -15.69 13.57
CA LEU A 6 15.09 -16.17 13.75
C LEU A 6 14.67 -16.75 12.40
N GLN A 7 14.44 -18.06 12.34
CA GLN A 7 13.77 -18.63 11.18
C GLN A 7 12.39 -17.97 11.05
N PRO A 8 11.92 -17.67 9.82
CA PRO A 8 10.61 -17.06 9.62
C PRO A 8 9.55 -17.97 10.24
N SER A 9 9.02 -17.53 11.38
CA SER A 9 7.88 -18.16 12.02
C SER A 9 6.68 -17.96 11.09
N ASN A 10 6.19 -19.05 10.51
CA ASN A 10 4.91 -19.09 9.77
C ASN A 10 3.69 -18.89 10.71
N ASP A 11 3.86 -18.40 11.95
CA ASP A 11 2.75 -18.11 12.84
C ASP A 11 1.95 -16.91 12.29
N PRO A 12 0.69 -17.10 11.85
CA PRO A 12 -0.12 -16.02 11.31
C PRO A 12 -0.72 -15.11 12.39
N ARG A 13 -0.50 -15.42 13.67
CA ARG A 13 -1.05 -14.71 14.81
C ARG A 13 -0.59 -13.27 14.92
N PRO A 14 0.71 -12.92 14.78
CA PRO A 14 1.13 -11.54 14.94
C PRO A 14 0.49 -10.63 13.89
N LEU A 15 0.42 -11.08 12.64
CA LEU A 15 -0.31 -10.33 11.61
C LEU A 15 -1.80 -10.18 11.95
N ALA A 16 -2.46 -11.21 12.47
CA ALA A 16 -3.86 -11.14 12.88
C ALA A 16 -4.10 -10.17 14.05
N ILE A 17 -3.17 -10.12 15.01
CA ILE A 17 -3.18 -9.16 16.12
C ILE A 17 -2.98 -7.74 15.61
N ALA A 18 -1.99 -7.51 14.75
CA ALA A 18 -1.70 -6.20 14.18
C ALA A 18 -2.89 -5.64 13.37
N LYS A 19 -3.62 -6.49 12.63
CA LYS A 19 -4.87 -6.10 11.94
C LYS A 19 -5.97 -5.66 12.91
N LEU A 20 -6.12 -6.34 14.05
CA LEU A 20 -7.06 -5.95 15.11
C LEU A 20 -6.62 -4.65 15.79
N MET A 21 -5.32 -4.43 15.98
CA MET A 21 -4.78 -3.17 16.50
C MET A 21 -5.07 -2.02 15.55
N LEU A 22 -4.83 -2.17 14.23
CA LEU A 22 -5.20 -1.19 13.21
C LEU A 22 -6.70 -0.90 13.21
N ALA A 23 -7.52 -1.94 13.35
CA ALA A 23 -8.96 -1.80 13.48
C ALA A 23 -9.36 -0.88 14.63
N VAL A 24 -8.71 -0.98 15.80
CA VAL A 24 -8.93 -0.08 16.93
C VAL A 24 -8.34 1.30 16.67
N ALA A 25 -7.13 1.41 16.12
CA ALA A 25 -6.50 2.69 15.84
C ALA A 25 -7.34 3.57 14.89
N TRP A 26 -8.05 2.95 13.94
CA TRP A 26 -8.92 3.64 12.98
C TRP A 26 -10.22 4.22 13.54
N VAL A 27 -10.57 3.98 14.81
CA VAL A 27 -11.88 4.41 15.38
C VAL A 27 -12.05 5.93 15.38
N GLU A 28 -10.95 6.66 15.43
CA GLU A 28 -10.92 8.13 15.39
C GLU A 28 -10.96 8.69 13.97
N GLY A 29 -10.96 7.80 12.96
CA GLY A 29 -11.02 8.17 11.55
C GLY A 29 -9.68 8.59 10.94
N LYS A 30 -8.60 8.59 11.73
CA LYS A 30 -7.21 8.76 11.29
C LYS A 30 -6.32 7.88 12.16
N LEU A 31 -5.26 7.32 11.58
CA LEU A 31 -4.21 6.67 12.35
C LEU A 31 -3.32 7.72 13.01
N ASN A 32 -3.20 7.66 14.33
CA ASN A 32 -2.24 8.46 15.06
C ASN A 32 -0.85 7.82 14.93
N HIS A 33 0.18 8.66 14.79
CA HIS A 33 1.58 8.24 14.73
C HIS A 33 1.99 7.32 15.91
N ASP A 34 1.53 7.60 17.14
CA ASP A 34 1.84 6.74 18.30
C ASP A 34 1.27 5.32 18.15
N ASP A 35 0.05 5.18 17.61
CA ASP A 35 -0.54 3.86 17.37
C ASP A 35 0.23 3.10 16.28
N VAL A 36 0.57 3.79 15.19
CA VAL A 36 1.34 3.20 14.08
C VAL A 36 2.69 2.69 14.58
N LEU A 37 3.41 3.49 15.37
CA LEU A 37 4.68 3.08 15.95
C LEU A 37 4.55 1.87 16.87
N LYS A 38 3.49 1.79 17.69
CA LYS A 38 3.24 0.62 18.55
C LYS A 38 2.99 -0.64 17.74
N ILE A 39 2.19 -0.53 16.67
CA ILE A 39 1.87 -1.65 15.78
C ILE A 39 3.12 -2.11 15.02
N GLN A 40 3.92 -1.18 14.52
CA GLN A 40 5.20 -1.49 13.86
C GLN A 40 6.15 -2.20 14.81
N ARG A 41 6.39 -1.66 16.01
CA ARG A 41 7.23 -2.32 17.02
C ARG A 41 6.75 -3.73 17.36
N TYR A 42 5.43 -3.91 17.46
CA TYR A 42 4.86 -5.24 17.67
C TYR A 42 5.24 -6.18 16.53
N LEU A 43 4.98 -5.81 15.27
CA LEU A 43 5.34 -6.63 14.10
C LEU A 43 6.84 -6.92 14.00
N ASP A 44 7.68 -5.90 14.12
CA ASP A 44 9.14 -6.02 14.04
C ASP A 44 9.71 -6.97 15.11
N SER A 45 9.02 -7.07 16.26
CA SER A 45 9.44 -7.94 17.37
C SER A 45 8.88 -9.36 17.31
N THR A 46 7.94 -9.65 16.39
CA THR A 46 7.15 -10.89 16.43
C THR A 46 7.15 -11.70 15.14
N ILE A 47 7.36 -11.09 13.98
CA ILE A 47 7.25 -11.78 12.69
C ILE A 47 8.17 -11.17 11.63
N GLU A 48 8.76 -12.03 10.80
CA GLU A 48 9.32 -11.63 9.52
C GLU A 48 8.22 -11.73 8.46
N MET A 49 7.74 -10.58 7.98
CA MET A 49 6.63 -10.55 7.01
C MET A 49 7.12 -10.85 5.61
N ASN A 50 6.47 -11.79 4.93
CA ASN A 50 6.63 -11.95 3.48
C ASN A 50 5.81 -10.89 2.71
N ASP A 51 5.99 -10.83 1.39
CA ASP A 51 5.26 -9.89 0.53
C ASP A 51 3.74 -9.99 0.70
N GLU A 52 3.18 -11.21 0.85
CA GLU A 52 1.75 -11.39 1.04
C GLU A 52 1.26 -10.81 2.37
N ASP A 53 2.02 -10.99 3.45
CA ASP A 53 1.71 -10.43 4.76
C ASP A 53 1.75 -8.90 4.74
N ILE A 54 2.77 -8.31 4.10
CA ILE A 54 2.91 -6.86 3.92
C ILE A 54 1.70 -6.28 3.19
N HIS A 55 1.33 -6.85 2.04
CA HIS A 55 0.16 -6.37 1.29
C HIS A 55 -1.13 -6.53 2.10
N SER A 56 -1.26 -7.63 2.84
CA SER A 56 -2.42 -7.88 3.68
C SER A 56 -2.50 -6.85 4.81
N PHE A 57 -1.39 -6.51 5.45
CA PHE A 57 -1.30 -5.50 6.50
C PHE A 57 -1.59 -4.10 5.95
N ASN A 58 -0.96 -3.72 4.83
CA ASN A 58 -1.12 -2.41 4.22
C ASN A 58 -2.60 -2.12 3.90
N LEU A 59 -3.34 -3.12 3.41
CA LEU A 59 -4.78 -2.97 3.17
C LEU A 59 -5.60 -2.58 4.42
N TYR A 60 -5.16 -2.92 5.63
CA TYR A 60 -5.76 -2.42 6.89
C TYR A 60 -5.17 -1.10 7.35
N HIS A 61 -3.90 -0.84 7.03
CA HIS A 61 -3.22 0.40 7.36
C HIS A 61 -3.77 1.57 6.54
N GLU A 62 -4.12 1.35 5.26
CA GLU A 62 -4.54 2.40 4.34
C GLU A 62 -6.00 2.84 4.51
N TYR A 63 -6.88 1.91 4.84
CA TYR A 63 -8.32 2.14 4.82
C TYR A 63 -8.93 1.96 6.19
N ALA A 64 -9.81 2.90 6.57
CA ALA A 64 -10.53 2.82 7.82
C ALA A 64 -11.27 1.49 7.99
N VAL A 65 -11.16 0.89 9.17
CA VAL A 65 -11.87 -0.35 9.50
C VAL A 65 -13.23 -0.04 10.10
N GLU A 66 -14.28 -0.53 9.44
CA GLU A 66 -15.66 -0.35 9.88
C GLU A 66 -16.01 -1.27 11.06
N PRO A 67 -16.98 -0.90 11.92
CA PRO A 67 -17.36 -1.72 13.07
C PRO A 67 -17.73 -3.17 12.72
N MET A 68 -18.46 -3.39 11.61
CA MET A 68 -18.80 -4.75 11.15
C MET A 68 -17.55 -5.56 10.78
N GLU A 69 -16.58 -4.94 10.12
CA GLU A 69 -15.34 -5.60 9.74
C GLU A 69 -14.45 -5.89 10.95
N ARG A 70 -14.36 -4.98 11.93
CA ARG A 70 -13.67 -5.24 13.21
C ARG A 70 -14.20 -6.49 13.91
N ARG A 71 -15.53 -6.61 14.01
CA ARG A 71 -16.17 -7.79 14.63
C ARG A 71 -15.86 -9.07 13.87
N ARG A 72 -15.84 -9.00 12.55
CA ARG A 72 -15.48 -10.14 11.70
C ARG A 72 -14.02 -10.55 11.88
N LEU A 73 -13.10 -9.59 11.97
CA LEU A 73 -11.69 -9.84 12.32
C LEU A 73 -11.57 -10.54 13.68
N ALA A 74 -12.28 -10.04 14.69
CA ALA A 74 -12.25 -10.62 16.03
C ALA A 74 -12.77 -12.06 16.04
N ARG A 75 -13.87 -12.34 15.33
CA ARG A 75 -14.39 -13.70 15.18
C ARG A 75 -13.42 -14.62 14.45
N ARG A 76 -12.81 -14.17 13.36
CA ARG A 76 -11.78 -14.96 12.64
C ARG A 76 -10.58 -15.25 13.54
N PHE A 77 -10.18 -14.30 14.37
CA PHE A 77 -9.13 -14.50 15.38
C PHE A 77 -9.55 -15.58 16.39
N ALA A 78 -10.72 -15.45 17.00
CA ALA A 78 -11.23 -16.40 17.99
C ALA A 78 -11.42 -17.84 17.44
N GLN A 79 -11.80 -17.97 16.17
CA GLN A 79 -11.93 -19.26 15.49
C GLN A 79 -10.58 -19.93 15.24
N ARG A 80 -9.52 -19.15 15.03
CA ARG A 80 -8.18 -19.64 14.70
C ARG A 80 -7.30 -19.84 15.93
N PHE A 81 -7.46 -19.00 16.94
CA PHE A 81 -6.63 -18.92 18.13
C PHE A 81 -7.51 -19.08 19.37
N THR A 82 -7.60 -20.32 19.85
CA THR A 82 -8.57 -20.70 20.88
C THR A 82 -7.97 -20.70 22.29
N SER A 83 -6.65 -20.57 22.44
CA SER A 83 -6.01 -20.69 23.74
C SER A 83 -6.22 -19.44 24.60
N VAL A 84 -6.19 -19.62 25.93
CA VAL A 84 -6.25 -18.51 26.89
C VAL A 84 -5.05 -17.57 26.72
N ALA A 85 -3.89 -18.13 26.37
CA ALA A 85 -2.69 -17.35 26.10
C ALA A 85 -2.91 -16.41 24.88
N ASP A 86 -3.50 -16.91 23.79
CA ASP A 86 -3.78 -16.09 22.60
C ASP A 86 -4.74 -14.95 22.91
N ARG A 87 -5.81 -15.24 23.68
CA ARG A 87 -6.80 -14.24 24.10
C ARG A 87 -6.21 -13.17 25.00
N ARG A 88 -5.26 -13.56 25.86
CA ARG A 88 -4.53 -12.63 26.72
C ARG A 88 -3.60 -11.76 25.88
N GLU A 89 -2.84 -12.35 24.97
CA GLU A 89 -1.92 -11.63 24.09
C GLU A 89 -2.64 -10.55 23.29
N ILE A 90 -3.73 -10.89 22.57
CA ILE A 90 -4.50 -9.88 21.82
C ILE A 90 -5.06 -8.80 22.75
N THR A 91 -5.54 -9.16 23.95
CA THR A 91 -6.07 -8.19 24.91
C THR A 91 -5.00 -7.20 25.35
N ASP A 92 -3.81 -7.70 25.72
CA ASP A 92 -2.69 -6.88 26.17
C ASP A 92 -2.24 -5.92 25.05
N GLN A 93 -2.14 -6.42 23.81
CA GLN A 93 -1.77 -5.59 22.66
C GLN A 93 -2.83 -4.52 22.33
N LEU A 94 -4.12 -4.86 22.38
CA LEU A 94 -5.19 -3.89 22.17
C LEU A 94 -5.21 -2.80 23.25
N GLU A 95 -5.00 -3.17 24.51
CA GLU A 95 -4.95 -2.21 25.62
C GLU A 95 -3.73 -1.28 25.54
N SER A 96 -2.62 -1.73 24.92
CA SER A 96 -1.43 -0.89 24.70
C SER A 96 -1.69 0.33 23.80
N LEU A 97 -2.74 0.31 22.99
CA LEU A 97 -3.17 1.44 22.16
C LEU A 97 -3.87 2.55 22.95
N LEU A 98 -4.28 2.29 24.19
CA LEU A 98 -4.83 3.32 25.06
C LEU A 98 -3.69 4.21 25.58
N PRO A 99 -3.90 5.53 25.68
CA PRO A 99 -2.96 6.41 26.37
C PRO A 99 -2.85 5.99 27.85
N ALA A 100 -1.76 6.35 28.53
CA ALA A 100 -1.51 5.96 29.92
C ALA A 100 -2.65 6.33 30.90
N ASN A 101 -3.41 7.40 30.60
CA ASN A 101 -4.57 7.83 31.38
C ASN A 101 -5.90 7.15 30.95
N LYS A 102 -5.89 6.27 29.95
CA LYS A 102 -7.04 5.56 29.36
C LYS A 102 -8.18 6.47 28.87
N GLN A 103 -7.93 7.75 28.61
CA GLN A 103 -8.95 8.73 28.22
C GLN A 103 -9.30 8.71 26.72
N ASN A 104 -9.41 7.54 26.11
CA ASN A 104 -9.90 7.43 24.72
C ASN A 104 -11.16 6.56 24.66
N LEU A 105 -12.33 7.20 24.84
CA LEU A 105 -13.61 6.50 24.90
C LEU A 105 -13.89 5.68 23.63
N ASN A 106 -13.54 6.20 22.45
CA ASN A 106 -13.79 5.50 21.18
C ASN A 106 -12.95 4.22 21.06
N LYS A 107 -11.66 4.26 21.42
CA LYS A 107 -10.80 3.07 21.46
C LYS A 107 -11.24 2.11 22.54
N THR A 108 -11.57 2.59 23.74
CA THR A 108 -12.08 1.75 24.83
C THR A 108 -13.34 0.98 24.41
N ILE A 109 -14.30 1.65 23.75
CA ILE A 109 -15.49 0.99 23.21
C ILE A 109 -15.10 -0.06 22.16
N ALA A 110 -14.23 0.27 21.21
CA ALA A 110 -13.83 -0.68 20.16
C ALA A 110 -13.06 -1.90 20.70
N ILE A 111 -12.20 -1.70 21.70
CA ILE A 111 -11.49 -2.78 22.40
C ILE A 111 -12.51 -3.68 23.09
N GLN A 112 -13.50 -3.10 23.77
CA GLN A 112 -14.56 -3.85 24.42
C GLN A 112 -15.40 -4.65 23.42
N GLU A 113 -15.76 -4.05 22.27
CA GLU A 113 -16.45 -4.77 21.18
C GLU A 113 -15.65 -5.98 20.67
N ILE A 114 -14.32 -5.84 20.56
CA ILE A 114 -13.46 -6.93 20.13
C ILE A 114 -13.41 -8.02 21.21
N LYS A 115 -13.23 -7.65 22.48
CA LYS A 115 -13.23 -8.59 23.61
C LYS A 115 -14.52 -9.40 23.68
N GLU A 116 -15.66 -8.77 23.49
CA GLU A 116 -16.96 -9.45 23.43
C GLU A 116 -17.01 -10.44 22.25
N ALA A 117 -16.58 -10.01 21.06
CA ALA A 117 -16.52 -10.86 19.88
C ALA A 117 -15.49 -12.00 19.97
N LEU A 118 -14.50 -11.92 20.87
CA LEU A 118 -13.55 -12.99 21.17
C LEU A 118 -14.12 -14.07 22.10
N VAL A 119 -15.18 -13.75 22.85
CA VAL A 119 -15.81 -14.63 23.84
C VAL A 119 -17.10 -15.27 23.30
N GLU A 120 -17.79 -14.64 22.35
CA GLU A 120 -19.06 -15.12 21.80
C GLU A 120 -18.95 -16.40 20.95
N ASP A 121 -19.70 -17.43 21.34
CA ASP A 121 -20.21 -18.47 20.45
C ASP A 121 -21.28 -17.88 19.51
N GLN A 122 -21.42 -18.44 18.30
CA GLN A 122 -22.05 -17.87 17.08
C GLN A 122 -23.51 -17.37 17.14
N ILE A 123 -24.15 -17.20 18.30
CA ILE A 123 -25.59 -16.96 18.41
C ILE A 123 -25.86 -15.67 19.20
N ASN A 124 -26.28 -14.64 18.48
CA ASN A 124 -26.94 -13.40 18.94
C ASN A 124 -26.07 -12.20 19.34
N PHE A 125 -25.57 -11.41 18.38
CA PHE A 125 -25.29 -9.98 18.64
C PHE A 125 -25.43 -9.07 17.41
N ILE A 126 -26.66 -8.93 16.90
CA ILE A 126 -27.05 -7.89 15.93
C ILE A 126 -27.93 -6.86 16.64
N LYS A 127 -27.39 -6.08 17.59
CA LYS A 127 -28.06 -4.82 18.00
C LYS A 127 -27.05 -3.71 18.33
N LYS A 128 -27.23 -2.62 17.59
CA LYS A 128 -26.84 -1.23 17.90
C LYS A 128 -25.35 -0.89 17.94
N VAL A 129 -24.79 -0.52 16.78
CA VAL A 129 -23.85 0.62 16.71
C VAL A 129 -24.15 1.40 15.42
N LYS A 130 -24.77 2.58 15.56
CA LYS A 130 -24.93 3.57 14.48
C LYS A 130 -23.97 4.72 14.78
N HIS A 131 -22.76 4.69 14.23
CA HIS A 131 -21.91 5.87 14.17
C HIS A 131 -21.80 6.31 12.70
N LYS A 132 -22.35 7.50 12.42
CA LYS A 132 -22.09 8.25 11.20
C LYS A 132 -20.74 8.93 11.35
N LEU A 133 -19.70 8.36 10.75
CA LEU A 133 -18.45 9.07 10.47
C LEU A 133 -18.43 9.41 8.99
N THR A 134 -18.41 10.71 8.69
CA THR A 134 -18.13 11.24 7.36
C THR A 134 -16.70 10.88 6.98
N ARG A 135 -16.53 10.07 5.94
CA ARG A 135 -15.27 9.44 5.54
C ARG A 135 -15.11 9.46 4.03
N THR A 136 -13.89 9.25 3.57
CA THR A 136 -13.61 8.50 2.35
C THR A 136 -13.91 7.03 2.70
N PRO A 137 -15.11 6.50 2.41
CA PRO A 137 -15.47 5.16 2.83
C PRO A 137 -14.65 4.18 2.01
N PHE A 138 -14.19 3.10 2.64
CA PHE A 138 -13.95 1.90 1.85
C PHE A 138 -15.31 1.52 1.23
N PRO A 139 -15.41 1.20 -0.07
CA PRO A 139 -16.69 1.11 -0.74
C PRO A 139 -17.67 0.21 0.03
N ALA A 140 -18.84 0.74 0.40
CA ALA A 140 -19.84 0.06 1.23
C ALA A 140 -20.37 -1.27 0.61
N ARG A 141 -20.02 -1.56 -0.65
CA ARG A 141 -20.30 -2.84 -1.32
C ARG A 141 -19.34 -3.98 -0.93
N ILE A 142 -18.38 -3.74 -0.03
CA ILE A 142 -17.33 -4.70 0.36
C ILE A 142 -17.69 -5.48 1.64
N SER A 143 -18.91 -5.31 2.17
CA SER A 143 -19.29 -5.80 3.51
C SER A 143 -19.43 -7.32 3.65
N ASP A 144 -19.65 -8.07 2.56
CA ASP A 144 -20.11 -9.46 2.70
C ASP A 144 -18.96 -10.47 2.71
N PHE A 145 -17.88 -10.20 1.97
CA PHE A 145 -16.68 -11.04 1.91
C PHE A 145 -15.46 -10.40 2.60
N GLY A 146 -15.52 -9.08 2.87
CA GLY A 146 -14.47 -8.30 3.50
C GLY A 146 -13.32 -7.86 2.61
N ARG A 147 -12.49 -6.93 3.12
CA ARG A 147 -11.44 -6.29 2.32
C ARG A 147 -10.42 -7.24 1.72
N GLU A 148 -10.07 -8.32 2.42
CA GLU A 148 -9.12 -9.34 1.93
C GLU A 148 -9.60 -10.08 0.67
N ALA A 149 -10.89 -10.05 0.32
CA ALA A 149 -11.37 -10.56 -0.97
C ALA A 149 -10.76 -9.80 -2.15
N TYR A 150 -10.32 -8.56 -1.93
CA TYR A 150 -9.68 -7.70 -2.93
C TYR A 150 -8.16 -7.75 -2.86
N LEU A 151 -7.58 -8.58 -1.98
CA LEU A 151 -6.12 -8.66 -1.83
C LEU A 151 -5.45 -9.03 -3.16
N LYS A 152 -6.08 -9.87 -3.99
CA LYS A 152 -5.59 -10.19 -5.33
C LYS A 152 -5.56 -8.98 -6.26
N GLU A 153 -6.62 -8.18 -6.26
CA GLU A 153 -6.69 -6.95 -7.07
C GLU A 153 -5.69 -5.91 -6.58
N TYR A 154 -5.60 -5.74 -5.26
CA TYR A 154 -4.66 -4.82 -4.62
C TYR A 154 -3.20 -5.22 -4.92
N LYS A 155 -2.84 -6.51 -4.76
CA LYS A 155 -1.51 -7.02 -5.15
C LYS A 155 -1.22 -6.88 -6.64
N ALA A 156 -2.25 -6.92 -7.50
CA ALA A 156 -2.04 -6.79 -8.94
C ALA A 156 -1.75 -5.35 -9.35
N ASN A 157 -2.41 -4.36 -8.72
CA ASN A 157 -2.18 -2.94 -8.97
C ASN A 157 -2.70 -2.10 -7.78
N PRO A 158 -1.86 -1.82 -6.77
CA PRO A 158 -2.26 -1.07 -5.57
C PRO A 158 -2.78 0.33 -5.92
N MET A 159 -2.15 0.98 -6.90
CA MET A 159 -2.51 2.31 -7.39
C MET A 159 -3.92 2.34 -7.96
N LEU A 160 -4.25 1.40 -8.85
CA LEU A 160 -5.59 1.30 -9.44
C LEU A 160 -6.63 0.94 -8.39
N PHE A 161 -6.28 0.08 -7.43
CA PHE A 161 -7.17 -0.27 -6.34
C PHE A 161 -7.54 0.97 -5.49
N ARG A 162 -6.55 1.77 -5.09
CA ARG A 162 -6.76 3.05 -4.39
C ARG A 162 -7.64 3.99 -5.19
N LEU A 163 -7.40 4.08 -6.49
CA LEU A 163 -8.18 4.93 -7.36
C LEU A 163 -9.65 4.49 -7.43
N LYS A 164 -9.90 3.19 -7.55
CA LYS A 164 -11.25 2.59 -7.49
C LYS A 164 -11.93 2.83 -6.14
N VAL A 165 -11.21 2.72 -5.03
CA VAL A 165 -11.76 3.01 -3.71
C VAL A 165 -12.18 4.48 -3.61
N ARG A 166 -11.37 5.40 -4.15
CA ARG A 166 -11.60 6.84 -4.05
C ARG A 166 -12.70 7.36 -4.98
N PHE A 167 -12.70 6.93 -6.24
CA PHE A 167 -13.59 7.46 -7.28
C PHE A 167 -14.67 6.47 -7.75
N GLY A 168 -14.69 5.26 -7.18
CA GLY A 168 -15.57 4.19 -7.65
C GLY A 168 -15.20 3.74 -9.07
N SER A 169 -16.21 3.45 -9.88
CA SER A 169 -16.04 3.02 -11.29
C SER A 169 -16.09 4.17 -12.30
N SER A 170 -16.32 5.41 -11.86
CA SER A 170 -16.47 6.59 -12.72
C SER A 170 -15.33 7.57 -12.46
N TYR A 171 -14.31 7.54 -13.31
CA TYR A 171 -13.17 8.47 -13.23
C TYR A 171 -13.45 9.83 -13.89
N THR A 172 -14.72 10.23 -13.93
CA THR A 172 -15.18 11.48 -14.56
C THR A 172 -14.56 12.71 -13.91
N GLU A 173 -14.30 12.69 -12.61
CA GLU A 173 -13.59 13.77 -11.92
C GLU A 173 -12.15 13.98 -12.41
N LEU A 174 -11.49 12.89 -12.83
CA LEU A 174 -10.14 12.94 -13.42
C LEU A 174 -10.16 13.37 -14.89
N GLY A 175 -11.32 13.32 -15.55
CA GLY A 175 -11.44 13.60 -16.98
C GLY A 175 -10.85 12.51 -17.89
N VAL A 176 -10.66 11.29 -17.38
CA VAL A 176 -10.08 10.16 -18.13
C VAL A 176 -11.03 8.96 -18.20
N SER A 177 -10.88 8.11 -19.23
CA SER A 177 -11.60 6.84 -19.33
C SER A 177 -11.06 5.80 -18.35
N SER A 178 -11.81 4.72 -18.09
CA SER A 178 -11.35 3.63 -17.20
C SER A 178 -10.05 2.97 -17.67
N GLN A 179 -9.89 2.79 -18.98
CA GLN A 179 -8.65 2.27 -19.57
C GLN A 179 -7.49 3.25 -19.38
N SER A 180 -7.76 4.55 -19.52
CA SER A 180 -6.76 5.61 -19.33
C SER A 180 -6.34 5.73 -17.87
N ALA A 181 -7.29 5.62 -16.93
CA ALA A 181 -7.00 5.56 -15.51
C ALA A 181 -6.12 4.35 -15.14
N GLU A 182 -6.39 3.18 -15.72
CA GLU A 182 -5.55 1.99 -15.52
C GLU A 182 -4.13 2.19 -16.06
N LYS A 183 -3.98 2.73 -17.28
CA LYS A 183 -2.66 3.09 -17.84
C LYS A 183 -1.90 4.06 -16.95
N LEU A 184 -2.56 5.15 -16.52
CA LEU A 184 -1.99 6.13 -15.62
C LEU A 184 -1.52 5.50 -14.30
N CYS A 185 -2.35 4.64 -13.68
CA CYS A 185 -1.94 3.95 -12.45
C CYS A 185 -0.73 3.04 -12.66
N LEU A 186 -0.63 2.34 -13.80
CA LEU A 186 0.53 1.52 -14.14
C LEU A 186 1.79 2.37 -14.35
N GLU A 187 1.68 3.48 -15.08
CA GLU A 187 2.79 4.42 -15.28
C GLU A 187 3.27 4.99 -13.94
N MET A 188 2.35 5.37 -13.05
CA MET A 188 2.71 5.88 -11.73
C MET A 188 3.31 4.80 -10.83
N SER A 189 2.90 3.54 -10.96
CA SER A 189 3.59 2.43 -10.27
C SER A 189 5.02 2.25 -10.77
N LEU A 190 5.27 2.40 -12.08
CA LEU A 190 6.61 2.33 -12.65
C LEU A 190 7.47 3.52 -12.25
N ILE A 191 6.91 4.73 -12.26
CA ILE A 191 7.58 5.95 -11.75
C ILE A 191 7.98 5.77 -10.29
N GLY A 192 7.05 5.30 -9.44
CA GLY A 192 7.35 5.07 -8.03
C GLY A 192 8.46 4.04 -7.81
N LEU A 193 8.59 3.04 -8.67
CA LEU A 193 9.70 2.07 -8.61
C LEU A 193 11.05 2.68 -8.98
N VAL A 194 11.09 3.58 -9.97
CA VAL A 194 12.32 4.26 -10.39
C VAL A 194 12.78 5.21 -9.29
N VAL A 195 11.89 6.12 -8.88
CA VAL A 195 12.18 7.19 -7.91
C VAL A 195 12.50 6.68 -6.50
N TYR A 196 12.13 5.44 -6.16
CA TYR A 196 12.49 4.82 -4.87
C TYR A 196 13.59 3.78 -4.95
N ALA A 197 14.23 3.60 -6.11
CA ALA A 197 15.19 2.52 -6.30
C ALA A 197 16.37 2.60 -5.31
N ASP A 198 16.79 3.81 -4.93
CA ASP A 198 17.86 4.09 -3.98
C ASP A 198 17.36 4.53 -2.58
N GLN A 199 16.03 4.58 -2.40
CA GLN A 199 15.33 5.03 -1.20
C GLN A 199 15.47 6.54 -0.88
N ILE A 200 16.01 7.34 -1.78
CA ILE A 200 16.16 8.79 -1.64
C ILE A 200 15.28 9.46 -2.70
N LEU A 201 14.38 10.32 -2.26
CA LEU A 201 13.50 11.07 -3.16
C LEU A 201 14.05 12.47 -3.35
N LEU A 202 14.47 12.80 -4.56
CA LEU A 202 15.02 14.12 -4.87
C LEU A 202 13.91 15.10 -5.30
N PRO A 203 13.99 16.38 -4.92
CA PRO A 203 13.03 17.41 -5.36
C PRO A 203 12.91 17.51 -6.89
N GLU A 204 14.00 17.34 -7.62
CA GLU A 204 14.07 17.44 -9.07
C GLU A 204 13.25 16.32 -9.75
N GLU A 205 13.31 15.09 -9.22
CA GLU A 205 12.50 13.96 -9.70
C GLU A 205 11.01 14.21 -9.47
N LEU A 206 10.66 14.77 -8.31
CA LEU A 206 9.29 15.15 -7.97
C LEU A 206 8.74 16.20 -8.94
N ASP A 207 9.53 17.22 -9.25
CA ASP A 207 9.15 18.27 -10.19
C ASP A 207 8.89 17.70 -11.60
N LEU A 208 9.72 16.74 -12.05
CA LEU A 208 9.50 16.05 -13.32
C LEU A 208 8.25 15.16 -13.29
N CYS A 209 7.98 14.45 -12.19
CA CYS A 209 6.73 13.69 -12.01
C CYS A 209 5.50 14.61 -12.11
N TRP A 210 5.56 15.75 -11.43
CA TRP A 210 4.50 16.77 -11.44
C TRP A 210 4.26 17.32 -12.84
N LYS A 211 5.34 17.68 -13.54
CA LYS A 211 5.29 18.18 -14.91
C LYS A 211 4.69 17.13 -15.85
N TYR A 212 5.14 15.88 -15.75
CA TYR A 212 4.63 14.78 -16.58
C TYR A 212 3.11 14.59 -16.43
N LEU A 213 2.62 14.53 -15.19
CA LEU A 213 1.19 14.37 -14.91
C LEU A 213 0.35 15.58 -15.37
N SER A 214 0.89 16.78 -15.24
CA SER A 214 0.23 18.01 -15.67
C SER A 214 0.19 18.12 -17.19
N ASP A 215 1.30 17.83 -17.87
CA ASP A 215 1.47 18.07 -19.30
C ASP A 215 0.94 16.92 -20.15
N THR A 216 1.18 15.66 -19.77
CA THR A 216 0.78 14.48 -20.54
C THR A 216 -0.66 14.10 -20.25
N TRP A 217 -1.01 14.03 -18.96
CA TRP A 217 -2.32 13.56 -18.51
C TRP A 217 -3.35 14.67 -18.31
N LYS A 218 -2.93 15.95 -18.42
CA LYS A 218 -3.78 17.13 -18.26
C LYS A 218 -4.55 17.13 -16.94
N LEU A 219 -3.94 16.57 -15.90
CA LEU A 219 -4.54 16.50 -14.57
C LEU A 219 -4.54 17.88 -13.91
N LYS A 220 -5.58 18.14 -13.11
CA LYS A 220 -5.61 19.30 -12.22
C LYS A 220 -4.61 19.09 -11.08
N GLU A 221 -4.04 20.18 -10.57
CA GLU A 221 -3.07 20.21 -9.47
C GLU A 221 -3.40 19.24 -8.32
N LYS A 222 -4.62 19.32 -7.76
CA LYS A 222 -5.08 18.43 -6.69
C LYS A 222 -5.03 16.92 -7.02
N HIS A 223 -5.09 16.55 -8.29
CA HIS A 223 -5.00 15.16 -8.73
C HIS A 223 -3.54 14.77 -9.00
N VAL A 224 -2.71 15.70 -9.48
CA VAL A 224 -1.26 15.49 -9.60
C VAL A 224 -0.66 15.18 -8.24
N GLU A 225 -0.91 16.03 -7.24
CA GLU A 225 -0.46 15.84 -5.86
C GLU A 225 -0.90 14.47 -5.31
N MET A 226 -2.14 14.07 -5.60
CA MET A 226 -2.67 12.77 -5.19
C MET A 226 -1.90 11.61 -5.83
N PHE A 227 -1.69 11.62 -7.15
CA PHE A 227 -0.99 10.54 -7.84
C PHE A 227 0.48 10.43 -7.44
N VAL A 228 1.16 11.57 -7.27
CA VAL A 228 2.52 11.62 -6.73
C VAL A 228 2.52 11.00 -5.34
N THR A 229 1.73 11.52 -4.40
CA THR A 229 1.62 10.96 -3.04
C THR A 229 1.36 9.46 -3.04
N MET A 230 0.47 8.98 -3.91
CA MET A 230 0.16 7.57 -4.01
C MET A 230 1.34 6.73 -4.55
N ALA A 231 2.06 7.23 -5.55
CA ALA A 231 3.26 6.56 -6.08
C ALA A 231 4.39 6.48 -5.05
N LEU A 232 4.43 7.45 -4.11
CA LEU A 232 5.38 7.46 -3.01
C LEU A 232 5.08 6.46 -1.89
N CYS A 233 3.91 5.84 -1.87
CA CYS A 233 3.62 4.78 -0.91
C CYS A 233 4.32 3.49 -1.35
N ARG A 234 5.30 3.04 -0.55
CA ARG A 234 6.21 1.89 -0.75
C ARG A 234 5.53 0.51 -0.79
N GLU A 235 4.48 0.37 -1.58
CA GLU A 235 3.70 -0.87 -1.71
C GLU A 235 3.99 -1.63 -2.99
N THR A 236 4.68 -0.96 -3.91
CA THR A 236 5.08 -1.54 -5.18
C THR A 236 6.46 -2.15 -5.04
N SER A 237 6.58 -3.44 -5.34
CA SER A 237 7.83 -4.20 -5.33
C SER A 237 8.36 -4.38 -6.75
N GLU A 238 9.69 -4.41 -6.89
CA GLU A 238 10.38 -4.77 -8.12
C GLU A 238 9.85 -6.07 -8.75
N LYS A 239 9.45 -7.05 -7.92
CA LYS A 239 8.87 -8.33 -8.37
C LYS A 239 7.59 -8.17 -9.20
N GLN A 240 6.92 -7.02 -9.10
CA GLN A 240 5.70 -6.71 -9.86
C GLN A 240 5.98 -6.07 -11.22
N ILE A 241 7.23 -5.65 -11.53
CA ILE A 241 7.60 -5.04 -12.82
C ILE A 241 7.12 -5.87 -14.01
N PRO A 242 7.33 -7.21 -14.08
CA PRO A 242 6.87 -8.00 -15.22
C PRO A 242 5.36 -7.98 -15.39
N ALA A 243 4.60 -7.94 -14.28
CA ALA A 243 3.15 -7.89 -14.31
C ALA A 243 2.64 -6.52 -14.79
N PHE A 244 3.23 -5.42 -14.29
CA PHE A 244 2.89 -4.08 -14.76
C PHE A 244 3.23 -3.87 -16.22
N CYS A 245 4.43 -4.26 -16.66
CA CYS A 245 4.85 -4.08 -18.04
C CYS A 245 3.99 -4.88 -19.02
N ARG A 246 3.65 -6.13 -18.67
CA ARG A 246 2.71 -6.94 -19.46
C ARG A 246 1.36 -6.26 -19.57
N ARG A 247 0.79 -5.84 -18.43
CA ARG A 247 -0.53 -5.21 -18.42
C ARG A 247 -0.54 -3.88 -19.16
N TYR A 248 0.52 -3.09 -19.02
CA TYR A 248 0.67 -1.83 -19.75
C TYR A 248 0.76 -2.07 -21.26
N THR A 249 1.51 -3.09 -21.68
CA THR A 249 1.64 -3.49 -23.10
C THR A 249 0.30 -3.91 -23.71
N GLU A 250 -0.57 -4.59 -22.95
CA GLU A 250 -1.93 -4.93 -23.40
C GLU A 250 -2.82 -3.70 -23.63
N LEU A 251 -2.53 -2.58 -22.97
CA LEU A 251 -3.35 -1.36 -22.99
C LEU A 251 -2.77 -0.25 -23.87
N SER A 252 -1.55 -0.42 -24.37
CA SER A 252 -0.77 0.61 -25.06
C SER A 252 -0.26 0.13 -26.41
N ASN A 253 0.05 1.08 -27.28
CA ASN A 253 0.78 0.82 -28.52
C ASN A 253 2.30 0.94 -28.32
N PHE A 254 3.06 0.59 -29.35
CA PHE A 254 4.53 0.59 -29.30
C PHE A 254 5.10 1.98 -28.96
N ASP A 255 4.58 3.04 -29.57
CA ASP A 255 5.08 4.41 -29.37
C ASP A 255 4.79 4.94 -27.96
N GLU A 256 3.64 4.58 -27.39
CA GLU A 256 3.32 4.84 -25.98
C GLU A 256 4.36 4.22 -25.04
N ARG A 257 4.74 2.96 -25.28
CA ARG A 257 5.76 2.27 -24.46
C ARG A 257 7.13 2.95 -24.55
N GLN A 258 7.56 3.35 -25.75
CA GLN A 258 8.82 4.08 -25.90
C GLN A 258 8.80 5.42 -25.16
N ARG A 259 7.68 6.16 -25.25
CA ARG A 259 7.54 7.46 -24.56
C ARG A 259 7.57 7.33 -23.04
N VAL A 260 6.86 6.34 -22.48
CA VAL A 260 6.90 6.09 -21.04
C VAL A 260 8.32 5.75 -20.60
N TYR A 261 9.02 4.91 -21.34
CA TYR A 261 10.39 4.56 -20.99
C TYR A 261 11.36 5.75 -21.05
N LEU A 262 11.23 6.61 -22.06
CA LEU A 262 12.01 7.85 -22.15
C LEU A 262 11.75 8.76 -20.95
N MET A 263 10.48 8.92 -20.57
CA MET A 263 10.09 9.71 -19.39
C MET A 263 10.65 9.13 -18.10
N LEU A 264 10.61 7.80 -17.90
CA LEU A 264 11.21 7.16 -16.73
C LEU A 264 12.72 7.42 -16.67
N GLY A 265 13.39 7.38 -17.82
CA GLY A 265 14.81 7.72 -17.92
C GLY A 265 15.12 9.20 -17.70
N GLU A 266 14.21 10.12 -18.05
CA GLU A 266 14.35 11.54 -17.72
C GLU A 266 14.20 11.78 -16.21
N ILE A 267 13.24 11.11 -15.57
CA ILE A 267 13.05 11.19 -14.12
C ILE A 267 14.27 10.66 -13.38
N ALA A 268 14.76 9.46 -13.75
CA ALA A 268 15.95 8.88 -13.12
C ALA A 268 17.24 9.72 -13.29
N ARG A 269 17.25 10.68 -14.22
CA ARG A 269 18.39 11.58 -14.49
C ARG A 269 18.14 13.00 -14.01
N ALA A 270 17.14 13.21 -13.14
CA ALA A 270 16.73 14.54 -12.73
C ALA A 270 17.89 15.35 -12.11
N ASP A 271 18.78 14.67 -11.41
CA ASP A 271 19.97 15.21 -10.75
C ASP A 271 21.28 15.01 -11.55
N HIS A 272 21.16 14.60 -12.82
CA HIS A 272 22.26 14.26 -13.73
C HIS A 272 23.05 12.98 -13.39
N VAL A 273 22.65 12.23 -12.37
CA VAL A 273 23.23 10.93 -12.02
C VAL A 273 22.14 9.87 -12.19
N VAL A 274 22.50 8.64 -12.54
CA VAL A 274 21.58 7.50 -12.42
C VAL A 274 22.27 6.48 -11.55
N THR A 275 21.64 6.15 -10.43
CA THR A 275 22.16 5.18 -9.49
C THR A 275 22.08 3.77 -10.07
N TYR A 276 22.87 2.85 -9.50
CA TYR A 276 22.80 1.43 -9.88
C TYR A 276 21.39 0.84 -9.69
N GLY A 277 20.68 1.27 -8.64
CA GLY A 277 19.31 0.85 -8.37
C GLY A 277 18.38 1.27 -9.49
N GLU A 278 18.38 2.55 -9.87
CA GLU A 278 17.54 3.05 -10.95
C GLU A 278 17.88 2.42 -12.29
N GLN A 279 19.16 2.24 -12.58
CA GLN A 279 19.60 1.54 -13.80
C GLN A 279 19.02 0.13 -13.84
N HIS A 280 19.10 -0.62 -12.74
CA HIS A 280 18.54 -1.98 -12.65
C HIS A 280 17.02 -1.98 -12.92
N ILE A 281 16.27 -1.09 -12.27
CA ILE A 281 14.83 -0.95 -12.47
C ILE A 281 14.51 -0.60 -13.93
N LEU A 282 15.21 0.37 -14.52
CA LEU A 282 15.04 0.76 -15.92
C LEU A 282 15.36 -0.40 -16.87
N GLU A 283 16.36 -1.22 -16.60
CA GLU A 283 16.66 -2.38 -17.43
C GLU A 283 15.54 -3.44 -17.41
N GLU A 284 14.97 -3.71 -16.24
CA GLU A 284 13.85 -4.65 -16.11
C GLU A 284 12.58 -4.12 -16.81
N ILE A 285 12.30 -2.81 -16.66
CA ILE A 285 11.19 -2.16 -17.36
C ILE A 285 11.41 -2.20 -18.88
N ALA A 286 12.64 -1.93 -19.36
CA ALA A 286 12.96 -1.95 -20.78
C ALA A 286 12.68 -3.31 -21.41
N LYS A 287 13.05 -4.40 -20.72
CA LYS A 287 12.75 -5.78 -21.14
C LYS A 287 11.25 -6.03 -21.14
N GLY A 288 10.54 -5.63 -20.09
CA GLY A 288 9.10 -5.86 -19.93
C GLY A 288 8.24 -5.12 -20.96
N LEU A 289 8.67 -3.94 -21.39
CA LEU A 289 7.93 -3.07 -22.33
C LEU A 289 8.34 -3.25 -23.81
N ASP A 290 9.30 -4.14 -24.10
CA ASP A 290 9.83 -4.34 -25.45
C ASP A 290 10.36 -3.03 -26.06
N ILE A 291 11.26 -2.37 -25.32
CA ILE A 291 11.84 -1.08 -25.70
C ILE A 291 12.86 -1.27 -26.82
N ALA A 292 12.79 -0.40 -27.83
CA ALA A 292 13.71 -0.44 -28.96
C ALA A 292 15.17 -0.27 -28.48
N PRO A 293 16.13 -1.06 -29.02
CA PRO A 293 17.52 -0.96 -28.60
C PRO A 293 18.14 0.43 -28.74
N SER A 294 17.67 1.25 -29.68
CA SER A 294 18.11 2.65 -29.85
C SER A 294 17.61 3.55 -28.72
N VAL A 295 16.34 3.40 -28.32
CA VAL A 295 15.72 4.15 -27.23
C VAL A 295 16.35 3.75 -25.89
N ARG A 296 16.54 2.43 -25.68
CA ARG A 296 17.25 1.92 -24.50
C ARG A 296 18.64 2.53 -24.38
N ARG A 297 19.41 2.54 -25.46
CA ARG A 297 20.73 3.18 -25.49
C ARG A 297 20.67 4.67 -25.21
N SER A 298 19.71 5.42 -25.75
CA SER A 298 19.63 6.86 -25.45
C SER A 298 19.36 7.19 -23.98
N VAL A 299 18.68 6.30 -23.25
CA VAL A 299 18.49 6.45 -21.80
C VAL A 299 19.75 6.03 -21.04
N MET A 300 20.34 4.88 -21.40
CA MET A 300 21.46 4.26 -20.69
C MET A 300 22.83 4.89 -20.98
N ASP A 301 23.08 5.37 -22.21
CA ASP A 301 24.37 5.96 -22.60
C ASP A 301 24.56 7.38 -22.02
N SER A 302 23.51 7.97 -21.47
CA SER A 302 23.58 9.25 -20.74
C SER A 302 23.87 9.05 -19.24
N VAL A 303 24.09 7.81 -18.80
CA VAL A 303 24.46 7.47 -17.43
C VAL A 303 25.99 7.45 -17.36
N GLU A 304 26.61 8.62 -17.18
CA GLU A 304 28.05 8.66 -16.89
C GLU A 304 28.30 7.97 -15.55
N HIS A 305 29.15 6.95 -15.58
CA HIS A 305 29.50 6.14 -14.43
C HIS A 305 30.15 7.01 -13.35
N GLU A 306 29.65 6.94 -12.12
CA GLU A 306 30.51 7.04 -10.94
C GLU A 306 31.51 5.88 -11.01
N SER A 307 32.58 6.06 -11.79
CA SER A 307 33.80 5.30 -11.62
C SER A 307 34.33 5.65 -10.24
N VAL A 308 34.04 4.77 -9.28
CA VAL A 308 34.81 4.45 -8.08
C VAL A 308 36.07 5.31 -7.94
N VAL A 309 35.95 6.41 -7.21
CA VAL A 309 37.11 7.07 -6.62
C VAL A 309 37.25 6.47 -5.22
N ASN A 310 38.27 5.65 -5.05
CA ASN A 310 38.75 5.16 -3.76
C ASN A 310 39.05 6.29 -2.77
#